data_AF-A0A8J7FQH8-F1
#
_entry.id   AF-A0A8J7FQH8-F1
#
_cell.length_a   1.000
_cell.length_b   1.000
_cell.length_c   1.000
_cell.angle_alpha   90.00
_cell.angle_beta   90.00
_cell.angle_gamma   90.00
#
_symmetry.space_group_name_H-M   'P 1'
#
loop_
_entity.id
_entity.type
_entity.pdbx_description
1 polymer ?
#
loop_
_entity_poly.entity_id
_entity_poly.type
_entity_poly.pdbx_seq_one_letter_code
_entity_poly.pdbx_strand_id
1 'polypeptide(L)'
;MLRGRDIKKYSYDFADLWLITSHNGIKEKGIKPVNINNYPAIKAHLDQFYPQLEKRTDKGDTPYNLRNCAYMDDFFRPKVMWKIIGSNINFCYDEHSHMCNNAVNIMIGSETQLLNFMGLMNSKLYDWYLKLTTTAEVQGGGVQLYSTVLENIPINLNLPFEINEVIKSRLNNIELDNYLNTTLYKYFELNSEEIEFIEN
;
A
#
# COMPACT_ATOMS: atom_id res chain seq x y z
N MET A 1 1.37 -4.89 15.87
CA MET A 1 2.38 -4.19 15.05
C MET A 1 3.52 -5.15 14.72
N LEU A 2 3.68 -5.45 13.44
CA LEU A 2 4.88 -6.09 12.92
C LEU A 2 5.81 -4.99 12.40
N ARG A 3 7.07 -4.99 12.82
CA ARG A 3 8.10 -4.11 12.29
C ARG A 3 8.97 -4.90 11.32
N GLY A 4 9.75 -4.21 10.49
CA GLY A 4 10.67 -4.87 9.56
C GLY A 4 11.61 -5.89 10.22
N ARG A 5 12.06 -5.63 11.46
CA ARG A 5 12.91 -6.57 12.23
C ARG A 5 12.18 -7.83 12.71
N ASP A 6 10.85 -7.81 12.74
CA ASP A 6 10.01 -8.91 13.18
C ASP A 6 9.67 -9.86 12.00
N ILE A 7 10.05 -9.51 10.76
CA ILE A 7 9.81 -10.28 9.54
C ILE A 7 11.01 -11.17 9.20
N LYS A 8 10.75 -12.43 8.82
CA LYS A 8 11.72 -13.40 8.31
C LYS A 8 11.35 -13.81 6.88
N LYS A 9 12.25 -14.52 6.19
CA LYS A 9 12.08 -14.92 4.79
C LYS A 9 10.75 -15.66 4.51
N TYR A 10 10.25 -16.44 5.46
CA TYR A 10 9.03 -17.25 5.33
C TYR A 10 8.16 -17.29 6.60
N SER A 11 8.39 -16.36 7.52
CA SER A 11 7.63 -16.28 8.78
C SER A 11 7.77 -14.91 9.40
N TYR A 12 7.13 -14.69 10.54
CA TYR A 12 7.31 -13.50 11.34
C TYR A 12 7.22 -13.89 12.82
N ASP A 13 7.89 -13.12 13.66
CA ASP A 13 7.80 -13.27 15.12
C ASP A 13 6.98 -12.10 15.67
N PHE A 14 5.73 -12.34 16.04
CA PHE A 14 4.90 -11.27 16.59
C PHE A 14 5.38 -10.89 18.00
N ALA A 15 5.90 -9.68 18.15
CA ALA A 15 6.48 -9.18 19.40
C ALA A 15 5.45 -8.70 20.45
N ASP A 16 4.18 -9.06 20.30
CA ASP A 16 3.05 -8.60 21.13
C ASP A 16 2.99 -7.06 21.31
N LEU A 17 3.32 -6.34 20.23
CA LEU A 17 3.29 -4.88 20.22
C LEU A 17 2.02 -4.37 19.58
N TRP A 18 1.44 -3.34 20.18
CA TRP A 18 0.19 -2.73 19.76
C TRP A 18 0.36 -1.21 19.61
N LEU A 19 -0.51 -0.58 18.81
CA LEU A 19 -0.55 0.88 18.65
C LEU A 19 -1.75 1.43 19.42
N ILE A 20 -1.54 2.48 20.20
CA ILE A 20 -2.61 3.22 20.87
C ILE A 20 -3.09 4.32 19.93
N THR A 21 -4.35 4.24 19.50
CA THR A 21 -4.96 5.15 18.51
C THR A 21 -5.95 6.12 19.16
N SER A 22 -5.43 7.18 19.80
CA SER A 22 -6.25 8.28 20.33
C SER A 22 -6.65 9.26 19.22
N HIS A 23 -7.51 8.84 18.29
CA HIS A 23 -7.88 9.64 17.11
C HIS A 23 -8.69 10.91 17.47
N ASN A 24 -8.61 11.95 16.64
CA ASN A 24 -9.32 13.21 16.84
C ASN A 24 -10.74 13.24 16.24
N GLY A 25 -11.39 12.08 16.18
CA GLY A 25 -12.67 11.94 15.52
C GLY A 25 -12.60 12.06 13.99
N ILE A 26 -13.77 11.99 13.36
CA ILE A 26 -13.98 12.24 11.93
C ILE A 26 -15.18 13.18 11.84
N LYS A 27 -14.92 14.48 11.73
CA LYS A 27 -15.93 15.55 11.85
C LYS A 27 -17.08 15.38 10.85
N GLU A 28 -16.75 15.04 9.61
CA GLU A 28 -17.70 14.83 8.51
C GLU A 28 -18.68 13.68 8.78
N LYS A 29 -18.28 12.71 9.60
CA LYS A 29 -19.10 11.55 9.99
C LYS A 29 -19.73 11.71 11.38
N GLY A 30 -19.57 12.86 12.03
CA GLY A 30 -20.03 13.09 13.39
C GLY A 30 -19.31 12.24 14.45
N ILE A 31 -18.18 11.61 14.11
CA ILE A 31 -17.41 10.79 15.04
C ILE A 31 -16.60 11.72 15.93
N LYS A 32 -16.80 11.64 17.24
CA LYS A 32 -16.12 12.49 18.23
C LYS A 32 -14.68 12.04 18.47
N PRO A 33 -13.78 12.96 18.89
CA PRO A 33 -12.46 12.61 19.40
C PRO A 33 -12.53 11.61 20.55
N VAL A 34 -11.49 10.77 20.67
CA VAL A 34 -11.34 9.89 21.82
C VAL A 34 -11.18 10.75 23.08
N ASN A 35 -12.11 10.58 24.02
CA ASN A 35 -11.96 11.14 25.36
C ASN A 35 -11.04 10.24 26.18
N ILE A 36 -9.78 10.65 26.36
CA ILE A 36 -8.77 9.85 27.06
C ILE A 36 -9.12 9.57 28.52
N ASN A 37 -9.97 10.39 29.14
CA ASN A 37 -10.40 10.20 30.53
C ASN A 37 -11.26 8.94 30.71
N ASN A 38 -11.84 8.41 29.63
CA ASN A 38 -12.56 7.13 29.65
C ASN A 38 -11.61 5.92 29.74
N TYR A 39 -10.29 6.13 29.61
CA TYR A 39 -9.27 5.07 29.59
C TYR A 39 -8.14 5.36 30.60
N PRO A 40 -8.38 5.17 31.92
CA PRO A 40 -7.45 5.61 32.97
C PRO A 40 -6.03 5.01 32.84
N ALA A 41 -5.92 3.72 32.49
CA ALA A 41 -4.63 3.06 32.33
C ALA A 41 -3.82 3.65 31.15
N ILE A 42 -4.49 3.92 30.03
CA ILE A 42 -3.87 4.55 28.85
C ILE A 42 -3.49 5.99 29.17
N LYS A 43 -4.36 6.74 29.85
CA LYS A 43 -4.06 8.11 30.27
C LYS A 43 -2.83 8.16 31.17
N ALA A 44 -2.77 7.30 32.19
CA ALA A 44 -1.62 7.23 33.10
C ALA A 44 -0.31 6.93 32.36
N HIS A 45 -0.36 6.06 31.35
CA HIS A 45 0.79 5.80 30.48
C HIS A 45 1.19 7.04 29.65
N LEU A 46 0.22 7.70 29.01
CA LEU A 46 0.49 8.90 28.19
C LEU A 46 0.95 10.10 29.03
N ASP A 47 0.50 10.22 30.28
CA ASP A 47 0.90 11.28 31.22
C ASP A 47 2.42 11.27 31.47
N GLN A 48 3.07 10.10 31.39
CA GLN A 48 4.53 9.97 31.50
C GLN A 48 5.27 10.73 30.38
N PHE A 49 4.59 11.01 29.26
CA PHE A 49 5.12 11.70 28.08
C PHE A 49 4.44 13.06 27.84
N TYR A 50 3.70 13.59 28.81
CA TYR A 50 2.92 14.82 28.63
C TYR A 50 3.76 16.02 28.13
N PRO A 51 4.96 16.30 28.67
CA PRO A 51 5.78 17.44 28.20
C PRO A 51 6.15 17.33 26.70
N GLN A 52 6.29 16.12 26.17
CA GLN A 52 6.53 15.88 24.74
C GLN A 52 5.23 16.01 23.94
N LEU A 53 4.13 15.46 24.45
CA LEU A 53 2.81 15.50 23.81
C LEU A 53 2.31 16.94 23.62
N GLU A 54 2.49 17.80 24.63
CA GLU A 54 2.07 19.20 24.60
C GLU A 54 2.78 20.01 23.51
N LYS A 55 4.09 19.76 23.33
CA LYS A 55 4.95 20.45 22.36
C LYS A 55 4.72 20.04 20.91
N ARG A 56 4.02 18.93 20.65
CA ARG A 56 3.72 18.49 19.29
C ARG A 56 2.92 19.55 18.54
N THR A 57 3.34 19.79 17.30
CA THR A 57 2.62 20.70 16.39
C THR A 57 1.37 20.03 15.81
N ASP A 58 1.42 18.72 15.61
CA ASP A 58 0.41 17.88 14.97
C ASP A 58 -0.50 17.16 15.99
N LYS A 59 -1.13 17.93 16.87
CA LYS A 59 -2.09 17.43 17.88
C LYS A 59 -3.55 17.69 17.46
N GLY A 60 -4.45 16.90 18.03
CA GLY A 60 -5.89 17.10 17.91
C GLY A 60 -6.42 18.12 18.92
N ASP A 61 -7.67 17.91 19.35
CA ASP A 61 -8.38 18.79 20.28
C ASP A 61 -7.70 18.85 21.67
N THR A 62 -6.98 17.79 22.04
CA THR A 62 -6.12 17.75 23.23
C THR A 62 -4.71 17.25 22.88
N PRO A 63 -3.69 17.47 23.74
CA PRO A 63 -2.35 16.90 23.56
C PRO A 63 -2.34 15.36 23.43
N TYR A 64 -3.34 14.68 23.98
CA TYR A 64 -3.48 13.22 23.91
C TYR A 64 -4.06 12.75 22.58
N ASN A 65 -4.66 13.63 21.77
CA ASN A 65 -5.24 13.26 20.49
C ASN A 65 -4.18 13.37 19.38
N LEU A 66 -4.23 12.40 18.47
CA LEU A 66 -3.53 12.49 17.19
C LEU A 66 -4.09 13.65 16.36
N ARG A 67 -3.36 14.11 15.34
CA ARG A 67 -3.91 15.10 14.40
C ARG A 67 -5.20 14.60 13.75
N ASN A 68 -6.03 15.53 13.26
CA ASN A 68 -7.20 15.17 12.47
C ASN A 68 -6.79 14.38 11.21
N CYS A 69 -7.49 13.29 10.92
CA CYS A 69 -7.19 12.39 9.82
C CYS A 69 -8.52 12.00 9.14
N ALA A 70 -8.87 12.71 8.07
CA ALA A 70 -10.16 12.53 7.39
C ALA A 70 -10.30 11.15 6.71
N TYR A 71 -9.18 10.54 6.34
CA TYR A 71 -9.09 9.27 5.61
C TYR A 71 -8.84 8.05 6.53
N MET A 72 -9.14 8.14 7.83
CA MET A 72 -8.95 6.99 8.75
C MET A 72 -9.71 5.75 8.30
N ASP A 73 -10.93 5.93 7.80
CA ASP A 73 -11.77 4.81 7.36
C ASP A 73 -11.26 4.18 6.05
N ASP A 74 -10.46 4.91 5.28
CA ASP A 74 -9.91 4.41 4.02
C ASP A 74 -8.90 3.28 4.24
N PHE A 75 -8.22 3.23 5.40
CA PHE A 75 -7.35 2.10 5.74
C PHE A 75 -8.11 0.78 5.88
N PHE A 76 -9.42 0.81 6.12
CA PHE A 76 -10.26 -0.38 6.25
C PHE A 76 -10.97 -0.77 4.94
N ARG A 77 -10.80 0.03 3.89
CA ARG A 77 -11.32 -0.30 2.57
C ARG A 77 -10.34 -1.23 1.84
N PRO A 78 -10.83 -2.00 0.84
CA PRO A 78 -9.93 -2.68 -0.08
C PRO A 78 -8.96 -1.70 -0.73
N LYS A 79 -7.69 -2.11 -0.82
CA LYS A 79 -6.60 -1.21 -1.18
C LYS A 79 -5.47 -1.94 -1.89
N VAL A 80 -4.72 -1.23 -2.72
CA VAL A 80 -3.43 -1.71 -3.24
C VAL A 80 -2.31 -1.00 -2.48
N MET A 81 -1.32 -1.77 -2.06
CA MET A 81 -0.18 -1.30 -1.28
C MET A 81 1.13 -1.70 -1.95
N TRP A 82 2.13 -0.82 -1.92
CA TRP A 82 3.48 -1.11 -2.42
C TRP A 82 4.53 -0.35 -1.62
N LYS A 83 5.74 -0.90 -1.54
CA LYS A 83 6.87 -0.25 -0.86
C LYS A 83 7.32 0.97 -1.66
N ILE A 84 7.71 2.02 -0.95
CA ILE A 84 8.33 3.21 -1.56
C ILE A 84 9.75 2.86 -2.07
N ILE A 85 10.49 2.02 -1.32
CA ILE A 85 11.87 1.62 -1.64
C ILE A 85 12.04 0.12 -1.49
N GLY A 86 12.73 -0.53 -2.43
CA GLY A 86 13.12 -1.94 -2.33
C GLY A 86 13.89 -2.44 -3.55
N SER A 87 14.54 -3.60 -3.43
CA SER A 87 15.20 -4.26 -4.57
C SER A 87 14.20 -4.69 -5.65
N ASN A 88 13.01 -5.11 -5.22
CA ASN A 88 11.86 -5.38 -6.08
C ASN A 88 10.66 -4.56 -5.57
N ILE A 89 9.97 -3.89 -6.50
CA ILE A 89 8.70 -3.21 -6.26
C ILE A 89 7.58 -4.15 -6.70
N ASN A 90 6.79 -4.61 -5.74
CA ASN A 90 5.62 -5.44 -5.97
C ASN A 90 4.39 -4.74 -5.41
N PHE A 91 3.25 -4.95 -6.05
CA PHE A 91 1.98 -4.37 -5.68
C PHE A 91 1.09 -5.44 -5.07
N CYS A 92 0.55 -5.18 -3.88
CA CYS A 92 -0.24 -6.12 -3.12
C CYS A 92 -1.67 -5.61 -2.98
N TYR A 93 -2.64 -6.43 -3.36
CA TYR A 93 -4.04 -6.16 -3.05
C TYR A 93 -4.36 -6.63 -1.63
N ASP A 94 -4.98 -5.78 -0.84
CA ASP A 94 -5.41 -6.06 0.51
C ASP A 94 -6.90 -5.77 0.69
N GLU A 95 -7.65 -6.81 1.02
CA GLU A 95 -9.05 -6.76 1.42
C GLU A 95 -9.25 -6.95 2.94
N HIS A 96 -8.17 -7.22 3.68
CA HIS A 96 -8.21 -7.62 5.09
C HIS A 96 -7.85 -6.49 6.06
N SER A 97 -7.91 -5.24 5.59
CA SER A 97 -7.66 -4.04 6.42
C SER A 97 -6.27 -4.02 7.09
N HIS A 98 -5.24 -4.59 6.45
CA HIS A 98 -3.88 -4.52 6.97
C HIS A 98 -3.39 -3.07 7.03
N MET A 99 -2.60 -2.75 8.05
CA MET A 99 -1.98 -1.44 8.23
C MET A 99 -0.46 -1.54 8.09
N CYS A 100 0.12 -0.62 7.32
CA CYS A 100 1.55 -0.52 7.11
C CYS A 100 2.09 0.79 7.71
N ASN A 101 3.41 0.84 7.92
CA ASN A 101 4.08 2.09 8.29
C ASN A 101 4.22 3.01 7.08
N ASN A 102 4.85 4.17 7.29
CA ASN A 102 5.08 5.19 6.26
C ASN A 102 6.08 4.79 5.16
N ALA A 103 6.59 3.55 5.13
CA ALA A 103 7.45 3.05 4.06
C ALA A 103 6.65 2.43 2.90
N VAL A 104 5.32 2.48 2.97
CA VAL A 104 4.39 1.88 2.01
C VAL A 104 3.42 2.96 1.53
N ASN A 105 3.21 3.02 0.22
CA ASN A 105 2.16 3.79 -0.41
C ASN A 105 0.87 2.96 -0.49
N ILE A 106 -0.27 3.65 -0.50
CA ILE A 106 -1.60 3.05 -0.51
C ILE A 106 -2.44 3.72 -1.59
N MET A 107 -3.14 2.91 -2.38
CA MET A 107 -4.17 3.33 -3.33
C MET A 107 -5.51 2.72 -2.93
N ILE A 108 -6.56 3.54 -2.92
CA ILE A 108 -7.94 3.15 -2.68
C ILE A 108 -8.73 3.40 -3.97
N GLY A 109 -9.73 2.56 -4.25
CA GLY A 109 -10.54 2.69 -5.45
C GLY A 109 -11.67 1.68 -5.49
N SER A 110 -12.27 1.50 -6.66
CA SER A 110 -13.13 0.34 -6.91
C SER A 110 -12.28 -0.93 -6.96
N GLU A 111 -12.83 -2.04 -6.48
CA GLU A 111 -12.13 -3.34 -6.47
C GLU A 111 -11.59 -3.72 -7.84
N THR A 112 -12.40 -3.62 -8.89
CA THR A 112 -11.98 -3.93 -10.26
C THR A 112 -10.80 -3.08 -10.71
N GLN A 113 -10.80 -1.77 -10.45
CA GLN A 113 -9.70 -0.89 -10.84
C GLN A 113 -8.43 -1.18 -10.03
N LEU A 114 -8.58 -1.49 -8.74
CA LEU A 114 -7.46 -1.88 -7.89
C LEU A 114 -6.82 -3.19 -8.35
N LEU A 115 -7.63 -4.20 -8.66
CA LEU A 115 -7.16 -5.47 -9.21
C LEU A 115 -6.47 -5.26 -10.56
N ASN A 116 -7.05 -4.46 -11.44
CA ASN A 116 -6.46 -4.15 -12.74
C ASN A 116 -5.14 -3.41 -12.61
N PHE A 117 -5.07 -2.41 -11.73
CA PHE A 117 -3.82 -1.72 -11.42
C PHE A 117 -2.76 -2.70 -10.91
N MET A 118 -3.10 -3.54 -9.93
CA MET A 118 -2.20 -4.53 -9.36
C MET A 118 -1.71 -5.55 -10.40
N GLY A 119 -2.62 -6.09 -11.23
CA GLY A 119 -2.29 -7.06 -12.26
C GLY A 119 -1.38 -6.48 -13.35
N LEU A 120 -1.65 -5.24 -13.76
CA LEU A 120 -0.78 -4.54 -14.71
C LEU A 120 0.59 -4.26 -14.09
N MET A 121 0.65 -3.64 -12.91
CA MET A 121 1.91 -3.24 -12.28
C MET A 121 2.83 -4.41 -11.89
N ASN A 122 2.29 -5.62 -11.70
CA ASN A 122 3.08 -6.83 -11.45
C ASN A 122 3.40 -7.62 -12.74
N SER A 123 2.99 -7.15 -13.91
CA SER A 123 3.32 -7.78 -15.20
C SER A 123 4.73 -7.43 -15.67
N LYS A 124 5.29 -8.27 -16.53
CA LYS A 124 6.61 -8.05 -17.15
C LYS A 124 6.68 -6.75 -17.96
N LEU A 125 5.61 -6.42 -18.69
CA LEU A 125 5.50 -5.18 -19.45
C LEU A 125 5.66 -3.96 -18.56
N TYR A 126 4.94 -3.89 -17.44
CA TYR A 126 5.03 -2.75 -16.54
C TYR A 126 6.26 -2.79 -15.64
N ASP A 127 6.79 -3.96 -15.30
CA ASP A 127 8.10 -4.06 -14.64
C ASP A 127 9.20 -3.44 -15.52
N TRP A 128 9.23 -3.76 -16.82
CA TRP A 128 10.09 -3.12 -17.80
C TRP A 128 9.86 -1.60 -17.89
N TYR A 129 8.60 -1.17 -18.01
CA TYR A 129 8.26 0.25 -18.14
C TYR A 129 8.63 1.06 -16.89
N LEU A 130 8.37 0.53 -15.70
CA LEU A 130 8.73 1.15 -14.43
C LEU A 130 10.25 1.25 -14.32
N LYS A 131 11.00 0.22 -14.74
CA LYS A 131 12.47 0.29 -14.79
C LYS A 131 12.97 1.41 -15.70
N LEU A 132 12.34 1.61 -16.85
CA LEU A 132 12.71 2.70 -17.77
C LEU A 132 12.43 4.10 -17.19
N THR A 133 11.35 4.24 -16.42
CA THR A 133 10.80 5.57 -16.06
C THR A 133 11.04 5.99 -14.62
N THR A 134 11.34 5.06 -13.71
CA THR A 134 11.32 5.32 -12.25
C THR A 134 12.63 5.05 -11.53
N THR A 135 13.53 4.22 -12.07
CA THR A 135 14.67 3.70 -11.30
C THR A 135 15.76 4.76 -11.09
N ALA A 136 15.64 5.52 -10.00
CA ALA A 136 16.80 6.06 -9.33
C ALA A 136 17.36 4.95 -8.44
N GLU A 137 18.54 4.43 -8.77
CA GLU A 137 19.26 3.52 -7.88
C GLU A 137 19.57 4.26 -6.57
N VAL A 138 19.10 3.70 -5.46
CA VAL A 138 19.47 4.17 -4.12
C VAL A 138 20.67 3.39 -3.60
N GLN A 139 21.40 3.96 -2.64
CA GLN A 139 22.53 3.27 -2.00
C GLN A 139 22.13 1.86 -1.53
N GLY A 140 22.91 0.86 -1.94
CA GLY A 140 22.64 -0.56 -1.65
C GLY A 140 21.89 -1.31 -2.76
N GLY A 141 21.71 -0.72 -3.95
CA GLY A 141 21.11 -1.40 -5.11
C GLY A 141 19.59 -1.53 -5.05
N GLY A 142 18.93 -0.71 -4.23
CA GLY A 142 17.48 -0.61 -4.19
C GLY A 142 16.95 0.34 -5.25
N VAL A 143 15.66 0.21 -5.55
CA VAL A 143 14.90 1.14 -6.39
C VAL A 143 13.92 1.92 -5.51
N GLN A 144 13.78 3.22 -5.76
CA GLN A 144 12.74 4.04 -5.15
C GLN A 144 11.66 4.39 -6.19
N LEU A 145 10.40 4.07 -5.87
CA LEU A 145 9.25 4.41 -6.69
C LEU A 145 8.49 5.60 -6.11
N TYR A 146 8.56 6.75 -6.80
CA TYR A 146 7.81 7.94 -6.44
C TYR A 146 6.35 7.87 -6.93
N SER A 147 5.39 8.26 -6.09
CA SER A 147 3.98 8.33 -6.46
C SER A 147 3.73 9.26 -7.66
N THR A 148 4.48 10.34 -7.76
CA THR A 148 4.41 11.28 -8.89
C THR A 148 4.77 10.64 -10.23
N VAL A 149 5.57 9.56 -10.25
CA VAL A 149 5.81 8.82 -11.50
C VAL A 149 4.63 7.92 -11.81
N LEU A 150 4.09 7.21 -10.81
CA LEU A 150 2.89 6.37 -10.96
C LEU A 150 1.67 7.16 -11.48
N GLU A 151 1.52 8.41 -11.06
CA GLU A 151 0.45 9.31 -11.50
C GLU A 151 0.48 9.60 -13.01
N ASN A 152 1.64 9.47 -13.66
CA ASN A 152 1.83 9.78 -15.08
C ASN A 152 1.93 8.53 -15.96
N ILE A 153 1.76 7.34 -15.39
CA ILE A 153 1.87 6.09 -16.15
C ILE A 153 0.67 5.96 -17.09
N PRO A 154 0.90 5.65 -18.39
CA PRO A 154 -0.18 5.32 -19.31
C PRO A 154 -0.77 3.97 -18.90
N ILE A 155 -1.98 4.01 -18.34
CA ILE A 155 -2.67 2.81 -17.87
C ILE A 155 -4.17 2.87 -18.17
N ASN A 156 -4.71 1.77 -18.68
CA ASN A 156 -6.16 1.56 -18.76
C ASN A 156 -6.60 0.65 -17.62
N LEU A 157 -7.34 1.21 -16.65
CA LEU A 157 -7.88 0.46 -15.51
C LEU A 157 -9.20 -0.24 -15.82
N ASN A 158 -9.79 -0.02 -17.00
CA ASN A 158 -11.01 -0.67 -17.45
C ASN A 158 -10.67 -1.78 -18.45
N LEU A 159 -9.99 -2.83 -17.95
CA LEU A 159 -9.63 -3.98 -18.76
C LEU A 159 -10.87 -4.85 -19.07
N PRO A 160 -10.86 -5.57 -20.21
CA PRO A 160 -11.91 -6.54 -20.55
C PRO A 160 -12.15 -7.56 -19.44
N PHE A 161 -13.37 -8.08 -19.37
CA PHE A 161 -13.80 -9.04 -18.35
C PHE A 161 -12.87 -10.25 -18.28
N GLU A 162 -12.45 -10.77 -19.43
CA GLU A 162 -11.57 -11.92 -19.55
C GLU A 162 -10.23 -11.69 -18.84
N ILE A 163 -9.64 -10.49 -18.99
CA ILE A 163 -8.37 -10.16 -18.34
C ILE A 163 -8.56 -9.99 -16.84
N ASN A 164 -9.67 -9.38 -16.41
CA ASN A 164 -9.99 -9.23 -14.99
C ASN A 164 -10.06 -10.60 -14.29
N GLU A 165 -10.67 -11.60 -14.95
CA GLU A 165 -10.77 -12.97 -14.42
C GLU A 165 -9.41 -13.68 -14.38
N VAL A 166 -8.52 -13.44 -15.35
CA VAL A 166 -7.14 -13.94 -15.29
C VAL A 166 -6.38 -13.32 -14.11
N ILE A 167 -6.51 -12.02 -13.87
CA ILE A 167 -5.88 -11.33 -12.74
C ILE A 167 -6.37 -11.91 -11.40
N LYS A 168 -7.68 -12.10 -11.24
CA LYS A 168 -8.26 -12.73 -10.03
C LYS A 168 -7.79 -14.17 -9.84
N SER A 169 -7.76 -14.94 -10.92
CA SER A 169 -7.28 -16.33 -10.87
C SER A 169 -5.81 -16.39 -10.48
N ARG A 170 -5.00 -15.45 -10.98
CA ARG A 170 -3.59 -15.33 -10.60
C ARG A 170 -3.42 -14.92 -9.13
N LEU A 171 -4.21 -13.96 -8.64
CA LEU A 171 -4.21 -13.55 -7.22
C LEU A 171 -4.50 -14.72 -6.28
N ASN A 172 -5.42 -15.60 -6.68
CA ASN A 172 -5.77 -16.83 -5.97
C ASN A 172 -4.78 -17.99 -6.19
N ASN A 173 -3.66 -17.74 -6.86
CA ASN A 173 -2.63 -18.73 -7.21
C ASN A 173 -3.17 -19.92 -8.04
N ILE A 174 -4.24 -19.71 -8.81
CA ILE A 174 -4.80 -20.68 -9.75
C ILE A 174 -4.03 -20.61 -11.07
N GLU A 175 -3.76 -19.40 -11.54
CA GLU A 175 -3.01 -19.14 -12.78
C GLU A 175 -1.54 -18.78 -12.50
N LEU A 176 -0.69 -18.97 -13.51
CA LEU A 176 0.73 -18.61 -13.47
C LEU A 176 0.98 -17.18 -13.98
N ASP A 177 2.07 -16.56 -13.53
CA ASP A 177 2.50 -15.23 -14.01
C ASP A 177 2.64 -15.19 -15.54
N ASN A 178 3.17 -16.24 -16.15
CA ASN A 178 3.36 -16.32 -17.61
C ASN A 178 2.04 -16.26 -18.38
N TYR A 179 0.95 -16.81 -17.82
CA TYR A 179 -0.36 -16.77 -18.48
C TYR A 179 -0.96 -15.36 -18.45
N LEU A 180 -0.83 -14.67 -17.31
CA LEU A 180 -1.19 -13.25 -17.20
C LEU A 180 -0.39 -12.39 -18.19
N ASN A 181 0.94 -12.54 -18.21
CA ASN A 181 1.82 -11.80 -19.14
C ASN A 181 1.42 -12.04 -20.60
N THR A 182 1.26 -13.30 -21.01
CA THR A 182 0.84 -13.63 -22.39
C THR A 182 -0.51 -13.03 -22.75
N THR A 183 -1.45 -12.99 -21.80
CA THR A 183 -2.78 -12.38 -22.00
C THR A 183 -2.66 -10.87 -22.20
N LEU A 184 -1.83 -10.20 -21.40
CA LEU A 184 -1.58 -8.77 -21.52
C LEU A 184 -0.84 -8.42 -22.81
N TYR A 185 0.15 -9.19 -23.23
CA TYR A 185 0.84 -8.97 -24.50
C TYR A 185 -0.12 -9.00 -25.69
N LYS A 186 -1.05 -9.96 -25.71
CA LYS A 186 -2.11 -10.04 -26.74
C LYS A 186 -3.04 -8.83 -26.67
N TYR A 187 -3.41 -8.39 -25.47
CA TYR A 187 -4.26 -7.22 -25.29
C TYR A 187 -3.62 -5.92 -25.79
N PHE A 188 -2.31 -5.77 -25.60
CA PHE A 188 -1.53 -4.63 -26.10
C PHE A 188 -0.98 -4.83 -27.51
N GLU A 189 -1.36 -5.92 -28.19
CA GLU A 189 -0.94 -6.24 -29.56
C GLU A 189 0.59 -6.31 -29.76
N LEU A 190 1.32 -6.72 -28.72
CA LEU A 190 2.79 -6.83 -28.79
C LEU A 190 3.21 -7.99 -29.69
N ASN A 191 4.21 -7.73 -30.53
CA ASN A 191 4.81 -8.73 -31.40
C ASN A 191 5.94 -9.51 -30.68
N SER A 192 6.42 -10.59 -31.31
CA SER A 192 7.45 -11.44 -30.71
C SER A 192 8.77 -10.73 -30.40
N GLU A 193 9.20 -9.78 -31.24
CA GLU A 193 10.43 -9.02 -31.03
C GLU A 193 10.28 -8.07 -29.82
N GLU A 194 9.12 -7.43 -29.67
CA GLU A 194 8.81 -6.58 -28.52
C GLU A 194 8.74 -7.39 -27.21
N ILE A 195 8.12 -8.57 -27.25
CA ILE A 195 8.04 -9.47 -26.10
C ILE A 195 9.44 -9.93 -25.70
N GLU A 196 10.26 -10.36 -26.66
CA GLU A 196 11.65 -10.77 -26.41
C GLU A 196 12.47 -9.60 -25.83
N PHE A 197 12.27 -8.38 -26.30
CA PHE A 197 12.92 -7.19 -25.76
C PHE A 197 12.51 -6.87 -24.31
N ILE A 198 11.24 -7.06 -23.95
CA ILE A 198 10.72 -6.81 -22.59
C ILE A 198 11.20 -7.86 -21.60
N GLU A 199 11.35 -9.12 -22.03
CA GLU A 199 11.68 -10.24 -21.14
C GLU A 199 13.19 -10.43 -20.90
N ASN A 200 14.04 -9.89 -21.78
CA ASN A 200 15.50 -9.88 -21.65
C ASN A 200 16.02 -8.78 -20.71
#